data_AF-A0A958SA95-F1
#
_entry.id   AF-A0A958SA95-F1
#
_cell.length_a   1.000
_cell.length_b   1.000
_cell.length_c   1.000
_cell.angle_alpha   90.00
_cell.angle_beta   90.00
_cell.angle_gamma   90.00
#
_symmetry.space_group_name_H-M   'P 1'
#
loop_
_entity.id
_entity.type
_entity.pdbx_description
1 polymer ?
#
loop_
_entity_poly.entity_id
_entity_poly.type
_entity_poly.pdbx_seq_one_letter_code
_entity_poly.pdbx_strand_id
1 'polypeptide(L)' 'MKTLVTKLSLLMIIIFGIAAFNSSYSNNKDLKIVICHRNHQLVIPLSALEAHLKHGDTVGSCIQDPIPPGPGPAPAPSPY' A
#
# COMPACT_ATOMS: atom_id res chain seq x y z
N MET A 1 -29.40 -39.87 26.12
CA MET A 1 -27.95 -39.83 26.45
C MET A 1 -27.07 -39.65 25.22
N LYS A 2 -27.19 -40.50 24.19
CA LYS A 2 -26.38 -40.43 22.96
C LYS A 2 -26.52 -39.09 22.19
N THR A 3 -27.75 -38.59 22.03
CA THR A 3 -28.04 -37.32 21.34
C THR A 3 -27.55 -36.07 22.07
N LEU A 4 -27.41 -36.14 23.39
CA LEU A 4 -26.88 -35.04 24.21
C LEU A 4 -25.35 -34.94 24.05
N VAL A 5 -24.68 -36.09 24.02
CA VAL A 5 -23.22 -36.18 23.79
C VAL A 5 -22.88 -35.76 22.35
N THR A 6 -23.69 -36.13 21.35
CA THR A 6 -23.48 -35.69 19.96
C THR A 6 -23.67 -34.18 19.80
N LYS A 7 -24.69 -33.58 20.43
CA LYS A 7 -24.92 -32.12 20.38
C LYS A 7 -23.84 -31.33 21.11
N LEU A 8 -23.38 -31.82 22.26
CA LEU A 8 -22.29 -31.19 23.01
C LEU A 8 -20.94 -31.31 22.28
N SER A 9 -20.69 -32.46 21.61
CA SER A 9 -19.50 -32.68 20.78
C SER A 9 -19.48 -31.80 19.52
N LEU A 10 -20.62 -31.64 18.84
CA LEU A 10 -20.72 -30.79 17.64
C LEU A 10 -20.45 -29.31 17.97
N LEU A 11 -20.91 -28.84 19.13
CA LEU A 11 -20.65 -27.47 19.62
C LEU A 11 -19.16 -27.21 19.87
N MET A 12 -18.43 -28.21 20.39
CA MET A 12 -16.99 -28.10 20.64
C MET A 12 -16.18 -28.07 19.34
N ILE A 13 -16.58 -28.82 18.31
CA ILE A 13 -15.92 -28.79 16.99
C ILE A 13 -16.05 -27.42 16.32
N ILE A 14 -17.19 -26.74 16.49
CA ILE A 14 -17.42 -25.40 15.93
C ILE A 14 -16.58 -24.35 16.67
N ILE A 15 -16.50 -24.43 18.01
CA ILE A 15 -15.72 -23.48 18.82
C ILE A 15 -14.20 -23.66 18.60
N PHE A 16 -13.70 -24.91 18.57
CA PHE A 16 -12.28 -25.19 18.30
C PHE A 16 -11.90 -24.97 16.84
N GLY A 17 -12.81 -25.26 15.90
CA GLY A 17 -12.62 -25.00 14.48
C GLY A 17 -12.43 -23.51 14.19
N ILE A 18 -13.33 -22.64 14.69
CA ILE A 18 -13.23 -21.19 14.48
C ILE A 18 -11.93 -20.63 15.09
N ALA A 19 -11.46 -21.14 16.23
CA ALA A 19 -10.19 -20.72 16.82
C ALA A 19 -8.98 -21.06 15.91
N ALA A 20 -9.03 -22.16 15.15
CA ALA A 20 -7.97 -22.56 14.22
C ALA A 20 -8.06 -21.87 12.84
N PHE A 21 -9.26 -21.49 12.36
CA PHE A 21 -9.44 -20.85 11.04
C PHE A 21 -9.10 -19.35 11.01
N ASN A 22 -9.00 -18.67 12.16
CA ASN A 22 -8.60 -17.25 12.19
C ASN A 22 -7.13 -17.00 11.79
N SER A 23 -6.34 -18.06 11.52
CA SER A 23 -4.88 -17.94 11.39
C SER A 23 -4.31 -17.99 9.98
N SER A 24 -5.09 -18.12 8.89
CA SER A 24 -4.48 -18.18 7.55
C SER A 24 -5.39 -17.77 6.40
N TYR A 25 -5.54 -16.46 6.21
CA TYR A 25 -5.65 -15.88 4.87
C TYR A 25 -4.77 -14.63 4.81
N SER A 26 -3.46 -14.81 4.99
CA SER A 26 -2.47 -13.78 4.71
C SER A 26 -2.16 -13.81 3.21
N ASN A 27 -2.89 -13.02 2.42
CA ASN A 27 -2.51 -12.74 1.04
C ASN A 27 -1.56 -11.56 1.06
N ASN A 28 -0.36 -11.80 1.57
CA ASN A 28 0.71 -10.82 1.60
C ASN A 28 1.30 -10.66 0.19
N LYS A 29 0.53 -10.04 -0.70
CA LYS A 29 1.12 -9.19 -1.72
C LYS A 29 1.23 -7.83 -1.07
N ASP A 30 2.44 -7.44 -0.68
CA ASP A 30 2.68 -6.11 -0.16
C ASP A 30 2.23 -5.09 -1.19
N LEU A 31 1.03 -4.54 -0.99
CA LEU A 31 0.51 -3.44 -1.80
C LEU A 31 1.52 -2.30 -1.70
N LYS A 32 1.92 -1.76 -2.84
CA LYS A 32 2.86 -0.64 -2.91
C LYS A 32 2.13 0.61 -3.34
N ILE A 33 2.58 1.76 -2.84
CA ILE A 33 2.03 3.07 -3.16
C ILE A 33 3.15 4.06 -3.46
N VAL A 34 2.88 4.98 -4.38
CA VAL A 34 3.78 6.09 -4.71
C VAL A 34 3.53 7.25 -3.76
N ILE A 35 4.59 7.84 -3.23
CA ILE A 35 4.56 9.06 -2.42
C ILE A 35 5.59 10.08 -2.91
N CYS A 36 5.38 11.36 -2.57
CA CYS A 36 6.40 12.40 -2.64
C CYS A 36 7.00 12.61 -1.26
N HIS A 37 8.28 12.30 -1.12
CA HIS A 37 9.08 12.46 0.08
C HIS A 37 10.20 13.44 -0.21
N ARG A 38 10.16 14.63 0.41
CA ARG A 38 11.21 15.65 0.24
C ARG A 38 11.56 15.95 -1.23
N ASN A 39 10.54 16.19 -2.06
CA ASN A 39 10.68 16.40 -3.51
C ASN A 39 11.23 15.21 -4.31
N HIS A 40 11.35 14.02 -3.71
CA HIS A 40 11.68 12.78 -4.39
C HIS A 40 10.50 11.83 -4.41
N GLN A 41 10.27 11.19 -5.56
CA GLN A 41 9.25 10.16 -5.70
C GLN A 41 9.79 8.84 -5.14
N LEU A 42 9.01 8.19 -4.26
CA LEU A 42 9.34 6.88 -3.70
C LEU A 42 8.16 5.90 -3.89
N VAL A 43 8.48 4.61 -3.97
CA VAL A 43 7.50 3.52 -3.92
C VAL A 43 7.68 2.77 -2.61
N ILE A 44 6.69 2.84 -1.74
CA ILE A 44 6.74 2.27 -0.38
C ILE A 44 5.68 1.18 -0.21
N PRO A 45 5.82 0.25 0.76
CA PRO A 45 4.71 -0.61 1.15
C PRO A 45 3.58 0.22 1.76
N LEU A 46 2.34 -0.14 1.46
CA LEU A 46 1.14 0.54 1.93
C LEU A 46 1.06 0.60 3.46
N SER A 47 1.59 -0.42 4.14
CA SER A 47 1.71 -0.48 5.60
C SER A 47 2.58 0.65 6.19
N ALA A 48 3.52 1.21 5.41
CA ALA A 48 4.37 2.31 5.84
C ALA A 48 3.76 3.69 5.55
N LEU A 49 2.64 3.78 4.83
CA LEU A 49 2.07 5.05 4.37
C LEU A 49 1.74 5.98 5.55
N GLU A 50 1.10 5.48 6.60
CA GLU A 50 0.67 6.29 7.74
C GLU A 50 1.86 7.01 8.42
N ALA A 51 3.00 6.33 8.57
CA ALA A 51 4.20 6.91 9.14
C ALA A 51 4.79 8.02 8.24
N HIS A 52 4.81 7.80 6.92
CA HIS A 52 5.29 8.81 5.96
C HIS A 52 4.38 10.06 5.97
N LEU A 53 3.05 9.88 6.03
CA LEU A 53 2.10 11.00 6.16
C LEU A 53 2.32 11.80 7.46
N LYS A 54 2.58 11.12 8.58
CA LYS A 54 2.90 11.78 9.87
C LYS A 54 4.22 12.58 9.83
N HIS A 55 5.11 12.27 8.90
CA HIS A 55 6.36 13.00 8.67
C HIS A 55 6.24 14.11 7.61
N GLY A 56 5.05 14.32 7.03
CA GLY A 56 4.80 15.38 6.05
C GLY A 56 4.93 14.97 4.59
N ASP A 57 5.03 13.68 4.29
CA ASP A 57 5.01 13.19 2.92
C ASP A 57 3.59 13.26 2.33
N THR A 58 3.49 13.25 1.01
CA THR A 58 2.21 13.29 0.30
C THR A 58 2.03 12.08 -0.60
N VAL A 59 0.79 11.65 -0.82
CA VAL A 59 0.48 10.56 -1.74
C VAL A 59 0.62 11.03 -3.18
N GLY A 60 1.23 10.19 -4.02
CA GLY A 60 1.41 10.43 -5.46
C GLY A 60 2.80 10.96 -5.82
N SER A 61 2.98 11.28 -7.10
CA SER A 61 4.20 11.90 -7.61
C SER A 61 4.39 13.29 -7.03
N CYS A 62 5.64 13.75 -6.93
CA CYS A 62 5.90 15.16 -6.67
C CYS A 62 5.35 16.02 -7.82
N ILE A 63 4.74 17.15 -7.48
CA ILE A 63 4.49 18.21 -8.47
C ILE A 63 5.87 18.71 -8.87
N GLN A 64 6.35 18.31 -10.05
CA GLN A 64 7.37 19.09 -10.71
C GLN A 64 6.65 20.32 -11.23
N ASP A 65 7.08 21.50 -10.80
CA ASP A 65 6.69 22.71 -11.51
C ASP A 65 6.90 22.44 -13.00
N PRO A 66 5.96 22.81 -13.89
CA PRO A 66 6.22 22.78 -15.31
C PRO A 66 7.56 23.47 -15.49
N ILE A 67 8.54 22.79 -16.08
CA ILE A 67 9.77 23.43 -16.52
C ILE A 67 9.28 24.68 -17.24
N PRO A 68 9.53 25.92 -16.71
CA PRO A 68 9.16 27.11 -17.45
C PRO A 68 9.75 26.88 -18.83
N PRO A 69 8.97 27.02 -19.93
CA PRO A 69 9.48 26.74 -21.26
C PRO A 69 10.83 27.42 -21.32
N GLY A 70 11.89 26.62 -21.39
CA GLY A 70 13.24 27.17 -21.35
C GLY A 70 13.32 28.23 -22.42
N PRO A 71 14.35 29.11 -22.42
CA PRO A 71 14.68 29.79 -23.65
C PRO A 71 14.70 28.68 -24.71
N GLY A 72 13.80 28.76 -25.69
CA GLY A 72 13.66 27.72 -26.71
C GLY A 72 15.05 27.41 -27.25
N PRO A 73 15.29 26.20 -27.81
CA PRO A 73 16.59 25.87 -28.37
C PRO A 73 17.10 27.08 -29.14
N ALA A 74 18.25 27.62 -28.69
CA ALA A 74 18.81 28.85 -29.24
C ALA A 74 18.71 28.74 -30.76
N PRO A 75 18.24 29.79 -31.47
CA PRO A 75 18.13 29.74 -32.92
C PRO A 75 19.42 29.16 -33.47
N ALA A 76 19.30 28.11 -34.30
CA ALA A 76 20.46 27.52 -34.93
C ALA A 76 21.33 28.64 -35.51
N PRO A 77 22.66 28.61 -35.33
CA PRO A 77 23.51 29.66 -35.87
C PRO A 77 23.18 29.86 -37.35
N SER A 78 22.92 31.11 -37.73
CA SER A 78 22.62 31.52 -39.09
C SER A 78 23.71 30.95 -40.01
N PRO A 79 23.37 30.24 -41.11
CA PRO A 79 24.39 29.68 -41.99
C PRO A 79 25.09 30.73 -42.86
N TYR A 80 24.82 32.02 -42.65
CA TYR A 80 25.46 33.15 -43.31
C TYR A 80 25.51 34.35 -42.37
#